data_AF-K1VY93-F1
#
_entry.id   AF-K1VY93-F1
#
_cell.length_a   1.000
_cell.length_b   1.000
_cell.length_c   1.000
_cell.angle_alpha   90.00
_cell.angle_beta   90.00
_cell.angle_gamma   90.00
#
_symmetry.space_group_name_H-M   'P 1'
#
loop_
_entity.id
_entity.type
_entity.pdbx_description
1 polymer ?
#
loop_
_entity_poly.entity_id
_entity_poly.type
_entity_poly.pdbx_seq_one_letter_code
_entity_poly.pdbx_strand_id
1 'polypeptide(L)'
;MAKIITFVLIVQTACGVFLKLHVLEGTVRPWVKRVHGPLGMAFPVIGWTQMLFGVATAFGYCRGGNLGQCAAHYIMGSAFIGYAAILVIMLNLGGRWLARTGQSQEMLDSAVITVWGIINTFTEHHGGPWTHKDMQHTMMGVLWWAGGMLGLFLSRKGRRSFVPAAIIVMTGWGMSAHTQSLMISTKIHAMFGYALMAAGVCRIIEVCFVLHDQPTPPGLARVFQQLPPYLLTLGGTLFMSATDEELRHADDVGIDYVSYALFDFSLSFIIYLVISGLVHLYATTGRNAAKYAELDTVNADAEGYAKLNQNPHTNGGPREVLHDVGEEEDDGPEAYELTDRGSHSGDSDAVKIGGEDEVDWLARGARGQGVRL
;
A
#
# COMPACT_ATOMS: atom_id res chain seq x y z
N MET A 1 -4.76 -15.43 23.79
CA MET A 1 -5.34 -14.29 23.04
C MET A 1 -6.84 -14.44 22.80
N ALA A 2 -7.35 -15.52 22.19
CA ALA A 2 -8.78 -15.73 21.89
C ALA A 2 -9.80 -15.29 22.97
N LYS A 3 -9.61 -15.68 24.25
CA LYS A 3 -10.48 -15.27 25.38
C LYS A 3 -10.67 -13.74 25.50
N ILE A 4 -9.64 -12.96 25.16
CA ILE A 4 -9.66 -11.49 25.19
C ILE A 4 -10.58 -10.97 24.08
N ILE A 5 -10.47 -11.50 22.86
CA ILE A 5 -11.35 -11.12 21.75
C ILE A 5 -12.80 -11.49 22.00
N THR A 6 -13.08 -12.69 22.53
CA THR A 6 -14.45 -13.08 22.90
C THR A 6 -15.05 -12.09 23.90
N PHE A 7 -14.29 -11.71 24.93
CA PHE A 7 -14.72 -10.70 25.89
C PHE A 7 -14.94 -9.32 25.24
N VAL A 8 -13.98 -8.85 24.44
CA VAL A 8 -14.06 -7.56 23.73
C VAL A 8 -15.24 -7.50 22.76
N LEU A 9 -15.54 -8.59 22.04
CA LEU A 9 -16.72 -8.71 21.18
C LEU A 9 -18.02 -8.66 21.98
N ILE A 10 -18.12 -9.38 23.10
CA ILE A 10 -19.29 -9.37 23.98
C ILE A 10 -19.53 -7.95 24.52
N VAL A 11 -18.49 -7.30 25.06
CA VAL A 11 -18.57 -5.93 25.57
C VAL A 11 -18.96 -4.95 24.47
N GLN A 12 -18.33 -5.00 23.30
CA GLN A 12 -18.63 -4.10 22.20
C GLN A 12 -20.07 -4.27 21.69
N THR A 13 -20.55 -5.53 21.60
CA THR A 13 -21.92 -5.85 21.19
C THR A 13 -22.94 -5.35 22.23
N ALA A 14 -22.71 -5.63 23.51
CA ALA A 14 -23.58 -5.19 24.60
C ALA A 14 -23.66 -3.65 24.67
N CYS A 15 -22.52 -2.95 24.57
CA CYS A 15 -22.49 -1.50 24.49
C CYS A 15 -23.20 -0.98 23.23
N GLY A 16 -23.02 -1.61 22.07
CA GLY A 16 -23.68 -1.23 20.82
C GLY A 16 -25.21 -1.36 20.90
N VAL A 17 -25.70 -2.48 21.43
CA VAL A 17 -27.14 -2.71 21.68
C VAL A 17 -27.68 -1.66 22.65
N PHE A 18 -27.02 -1.44 23.80
CA PHE A 18 -27.43 -0.42 24.77
C PHE A 18 -27.52 0.99 24.15
N LEU A 19 -26.52 1.39 23.36
CA LEU A 19 -26.50 2.70 22.71
C LEU A 19 -27.59 2.89 21.65
N LYS A 20 -28.01 1.80 20.99
CA LYS A 20 -29.08 1.73 20.00
C LYS A 20 -30.49 1.71 20.62
N LEU A 21 -30.63 1.25 21.87
CA LEU A 21 -31.91 1.24 22.60
C LEU A 21 -32.29 2.62 23.19
N HIS A 22 -31.42 3.63 23.12
CA HIS A 22 -31.70 5.01 23.57
C HIS A 22 -32.14 5.17 25.04
N VAL A 23 -31.79 4.22 25.91
CA VAL A 23 -32.11 4.26 27.35
C VAL A 23 -31.05 5.07 28.13
N LEU A 24 -31.44 5.65 29.28
CA LEU A 24 -30.56 6.36 30.22
C LEU A 24 -29.68 7.45 29.59
N GLU A 25 -30.27 8.25 28.69
CA GLU A 25 -29.53 9.20 27.85
C GLU A 25 -28.72 10.25 28.61
N GLY A 26 -29.24 10.73 29.75
CA GLY A 26 -28.59 11.76 30.58
C GLY A 26 -27.58 11.24 31.60
N THR A 27 -27.54 9.94 31.90
CA THR A 27 -26.75 9.38 33.01
C THR A 27 -25.69 8.39 32.53
N VAL A 28 -26.10 7.22 32.03
CA VAL A 28 -25.19 6.11 31.71
C VAL A 28 -24.71 6.16 30.25
N ARG A 29 -25.57 6.61 29.33
CA ARG A 29 -25.25 6.68 27.89
C ARG A 29 -23.95 7.45 27.55
N PRO A 30 -23.61 8.58 28.20
CA PRO A 30 -22.36 9.30 27.93
C PRO A 30 -21.10 8.51 28.32
N TRP A 31 -21.18 7.61 29.30
CA TRP A 31 -20.08 6.73 29.69
C TRP A 31 -19.93 5.56 28.72
N VAL A 32 -21.03 4.91 28.35
CA VAL A 32 -21.01 3.79 27.38
C VAL A 32 -20.46 4.26 26.01
N LYS A 33 -20.79 5.48 25.56
CA LYS A 33 -20.20 6.07 24.34
C LYS A 33 -18.67 6.21 24.42
N ARG A 34 -18.13 6.58 25.59
CA ARG A 34 -16.68 6.74 25.82
C ARG A 34 -15.92 5.41 25.83
N VAL A 35 -16.58 4.29 26.12
CA VAL A 35 -16.00 2.94 26.02
C VAL A 35 -16.14 2.39 24.60
N HIS A 36 -17.37 2.40 24.05
CA HIS A 36 -17.72 1.77 22.77
C HIS A 36 -16.97 2.34 21.56
N GLY A 37 -16.74 3.66 21.54
CA GLY A 37 -16.04 4.33 20.44
C GLY A 37 -14.57 3.90 20.32
N PRO A 38 -13.72 4.15 21.34
CA PRO A 38 -12.32 3.75 21.34
C PRO A 38 -12.12 2.23 21.24
N LEU A 39 -12.96 1.43 21.92
CA LEU A 39 -12.90 -0.04 21.80
C LEU A 39 -13.19 -0.47 20.35
N GLY A 40 -14.19 0.14 19.70
CA GLY A 40 -14.50 -0.01 18.28
C GLY A 40 -13.31 0.29 17.36
N MET A 41 -12.59 1.39 17.62
CA MET A 41 -11.43 1.80 16.83
C MET A 41 -10.22 0.87 17.01
N ALA A 42 -10.13 0.13 18.12
CA ALA A 42 -9.05 -0.81 18.39
C ALA A 42 -9.23 -2.18 17.69
N PHE A 43 -10.42 -2.51 17.19
CA PHE A 43 -10.71 -3.83 16.59
C PHE A 43 -9.77 -4.25 15.46
N PRO A 44 -9.38 -3.40 14.50
CA PRO A 44 -8.43 -3.79 13.45
C PRO A 44 -7.09 -4.25 14.02
N VAL A 45 -6.56 -3.56 15.04
CA VAL A 45 -5.28 -3.89 15.69
C VAL A 45 -5.39 -5.18 16.51
N ILE A 46 -6.46 -5.32 17.29
CA ILE A 46 -6.72 -6.51 18.12
C ILE A 46 -6.93 -7.75 17.23
N GLY A 47 -7.72 -7.61 16.16
CA GLY A 47 -7.99 -8.65 15.18
C GLY A 47 -6.74 -9.06 14.41
N TRP A 48 -5.96 -8.10 13.91
CA TRP A 48 -4.66 -8.34 13.27
C TRP A 48 -3.73 -9.16 14.17
N THR A 49 -3.55 -8.71 15.41
CA THR A 49 -2.74 -9.41 16.42
C THR A 49 -3.22 -10.85 16.68
N GLN A 50 -4.54 -11.12 16.60
CA GLN A 50 -5.08 -12.48 16.73
C GLN A 50 -4.85 -13.34 15.50
N MET A 51 -4.89 -12.79 14.29
CA MET A 51 -4.58 -13.54 13.09
C MET A 51 -3.11 -14.00 13.13
N LEU A 52 -2.18 -13.09 13.46
CA LEU A 52 -0.75 -13.42 13.56
C LEU A 52 -0.45 -14.46 14.65
N PHE A 53 -0.94 -14.28 15.87
CA PHE A 53 -0.79 -15.31 16.91
C PHE A 53 -1.55 -16.60 16.59
N GLY A 54 -2.60 -16.53 15.76
CA GLY A 54 -3.28 -17.69 15.23
C GLY A 54 -2.36 -18.54 14.35
N VAL A 55 -1.73 -17.91 13.35
CA VAL A 55 -0.75 -18.57 12.45
C VAL A 55 0.41 -19.16 13.26
N ALA A 56 1.09 -18.34 14.08
CA ALA A 56 2.22 -18.82 14.89
C ALA A 56 1.84 -19.97 15.84
N THR A 57 0.62 -19.96 16.42
CA THR A 57 0.16 -21.05 17.28
C THR A 57 -0.16 -22.32 16.48
N ALA A 58 -0.80 -22.18 15.30
CA ALA A 58 -1.26 -23.29 14.47
C ALA A 58 -0.10 -24.10 13.87
N PHE A 59 0.92 -23.44 13.35
CA PHE A 59 2.12 -24.09 12.81
C PHE A 59 3.20 -24.35 13.87
N GLY A 60 3.08 -23.73 15.04
CA GLY A 60 4.00 -23.94 16.16
C GLY A 60 5.28 -23.10 16.11
N TYR A 61 5.37 -22.14 15.18
CA TYR A 61 6.46 -21.19 15.02
C TYR A 61 6.61 -20.21 16.20
N CYS A 62 7.70 -19.44 16.17
CA CYS A 62 8.03 -18.35 17.07
C CYS A 62 8.26 -18.84 18.52
N ARG A 63 8.96 -19.96 18.68
CA ARG A 63 9.26 -20.60 19.97
C ARG A 63 10.76 -20.74 20.22
N GLY A 64 11.15 -20.81 21.49
CA GLY A 64 12.55 -20.99 21.89
C GLY A 64 13.47 -19.92 21.30
N GLY A 65 14.60 -20.34 20.72
CA GLY A 65 15.59 -19.45 20.12
C GLY A 65 15.10 -18.64 18.90
N ASN A 66 14.03 -19.09 18.24
CA ASN A 66 13.50 -18.45 17.03
C ASN A 66 12.59 -17.25 17.34
N LEU A 67 12.18 -17.07 18.61
CA LEU A 67 11.24 -16.03 19.03
C LEU A 67 11.70 -14.61 18.63
N GLY A 68 12.99 -14.28 18.80
CA GLY A 68 13.51 -12.96 18.45
C GLY A 68 13.48 -12.68 16.94
N GLN A 69 13.84 -13.68 16.13
CA GLN A 69 13.80 -13.61 14.67
C GLN A 69 12.36 -13.40 14.18
N CYS A 70 11.43 -14.26 14.62
CA CYS A 70 10.02 -14.13 14.25
C CYS A 70 9.41 -12.80 14.73
N ALA A 71 9.68 -12.40 15.98
CA ALA A 71 9.14 -11.15 16.51
C ALA A 71 9.59 -9.93 15.68
N ALA A 72 10.85 -9.88 15.24
CA ALA A 72 11.32 -8.82 14.36
C ALA A 72 10.56 -8.79 13.01
N HIS A 73 10.37 -9.95 12.37
CA HIS A 73 9.65 -10.06 11.09
C HIS A 73 8.18 -9.69 11.24
N TYR A 74 7.49 -10.24 12.25
CA TYR A 74 6.06 -9.97 12.48
C TYR A 74 5.81 -8.52 12.89
N ILE A 75 6.65 -7.91 13.74
CA ILE A 75 6.49 -6.51 14.16
C ILE A 75 6.76 -5.55 12.99
N MET A 76 7.88 -5.73 12.28
CA MET A 76 8.25 -4.82 11.18
C MET A 76 7.35 -4.99 9.96
N GLY A 77 6.99 -6.23 9.59
CA GLY A 77 6.03 -6.49 8.51
C GLY A 77 4.65 -5.89 8.82
N SER A 78 4.18 -6.06 10.06
CA SER A 78 2.96 -5.37 10.56
C SER A 78 3.08 -3.86 10.54
N ALA A 79 4.26 -3.29 10.83
CA ALA A 79 4.48 -1.85 10.79
C ALA A 79 4.39 -1.29 9.36
N PHE A 80 4.89 -1.99 8.34
CA PHE A 80 4.72 -1.59 6.94
C PHE A 80 3.25 -1.69 6.47
N ILE A 81 2.53 -2.75 6.84
CA ILE A 81 1.08 -2.89 6.56
C ILE A 81 0.27 -1.84 7.32
N GLY A 82 0.62 -1.55 8.57
CA GLY A 82 0.01 -0.49 9.38
C GLY A 82 0.26 0.90 8.81
N TYR A 83 1.47 1.18 8.30
CA TYR A 83 1.79 2.41 7.60
C TYR A 83 1.01 2.53 6.29
N ALA A 84 0.89 1.45 5.50
CA ALA A 84 0.01 1.41 4.33
C ALA A 84 -1.45 1.74 4.68
N ALA A 85 -1.99 1.18 5.77
CA ALA A 85 -3.33 1.52 6.24
C ALA A 85 -3.46 3.00 6.65
N ILE A 86 -2.45 3.57 7.31
CA ILE A 86 -2.39 5.01 7.63
C ILE A 86 -2.38 5.85 6.34
N LEU A 87 -1.60 5.46 5.33
CA LEU A 87 -1.57 6.14 4.02
C LEU A 87 -2.94 6.10 3.33
N VAL A 88 -3.63 4.96 3.31
CA VAL A 88 -4.99 4.85 2.75
C VAL A 88 -5.98 5.73 3.53
N ILE A 89 -5.86 5.81 4.87
CA ILE A 89 -6.66 6.74 5.69
C ILE A 89 -6.32 8.20 5.33
N MET A 90 -5.05 8.55 5.18
CA MET A 90 -4.63 9.92 4.84
C MET A 90 -5.11 10.34 3.44
N LEU A 91 -5.03 9.42 2.47
CA LEU A 91 -5.49 9.59 1.10
C LEU A 91 -7.00 9.86 1.01
N ASN A 92 -7.82 9.12 1.76
CA ASN A 92 -9.29 9.24 1.68
C ASN A 92 -9.89 10.25 2.66
N LEU A 93 -9.27 10.46 3.84
CA LEU A 93 -9.86 11.19 4.98
C LEU A 93 -8.91 12.23 5.60
N GLY A 94 -7.60 12.14 5.36
CA GLY A 94 -6.58 12.95 6.04
C GLY A 94 -6.54 14.42 5.62
N GLY A 95 -6.87 14.74 4.37
CA GLY A 95 -6.71 16.10 3.81
C GLY A 95 -7.33 17.22 4.66
N ARG A 96 -8.60 17.06 5.08
CA ARG A 96 -9.28 18.05 5.97
C ARG A 96 -8.66 18.12 7.36
N TRP A 97 -7.92 17.11 7.83
CA TRP A 97 -7.23 17.13 9.13
C TRP A 97 -5.85 17.78 9.02
N LEU A 98 -5.04 17.40 8.02
CA LEU A 98 -3.74 18.02 7.72
C LEU A 98 -3.88 19.54 7.48
N ALA A 99 -4.89 19.96 6.71
CA ALA A 99 -5.18 21.37 6.48
C ALA A 99 -5.51 22.16 7.76
N ARG A 100 -6.20 21.53 8.74
CA ARG A 100 -6.53 22.16 10.02
C ARG A 100 -5.36 22.21 11.00
N THR A 101 -4.41 21.29 10.91
CA THR A 101 -3.21 21.27 11.77
C THR A 101 -2.03 22.02 11.17
N GLY A 102 -2.11 22.43 9.90
CA GLY A 102 -1.01 23.07 9.17
C GLY A 102 0.21 22.16 8.99
N GLN A 103 0.02 20.84 9.08
CA GLN A 103 1.06 19.84 8.93
C GLN A 103 0.97 19.18 7.55
N SER A 104 2.13 18.86 6.97
CA SER A 104 2.21 17.89 5.88
C SER A 104 2.21 16.48 6.47
N GLN A 105 1.83 15.49 5.65
CA GLN A 105 1.92 14.09 6.04
C GLN A 105 3.38 13.71 6.35
N GLU A 106 4.30 14.22 5.54
CA GLU A 106 5.73 13.95 5.60
C GLU A 106 6.38 14.45 6.90
N MET A 107 5.80 15.45 7.58
CA MET A 107 6.22 15.85 8.94
C MET A 107 5.95 14.73 9.95
N LEU A 108 4.80 14.06 9.85
CA LEU A 108 4.40 12.97 10.74
C LEU A 108 5.24 11.72 10.44
N ASP A 109 5.40 11.39 9.16
CA ASP A 109 6.21 10.27 8.71
C ASP A 109 7.67 10.46 9.16
N SER A 110 8.21 11.68 9.00
CA SER A 110 9.55 12.04 9.49
C SER A 110 9.68 11.94 11.01
N ALA A 111 8.65 12.29 11.77
CA ALA A 111 8.66 12.17 13.24
C ALA A 111 8.73 10.72 13.68
N VAL A 112 7.93 9.83 13.08
CA VAL A 112 7.95 8.39 13.35
C VAL A 112 9.30 7.79 12.96
N ILE A 113 9.79 8.09 11.76
CA ILE A 113 11.11 7.63 11.28
C ILE A 113 12.24 8.11 12.22
N THR A 114 12.18 9.35 12.72
CA THR A 114 13.17 9.87 13.67
C THR A 114 13.17 9.09 14.98
N VAL A 115 12.00 8.94 15.61
CA VAL A 115 11.87 8.26 16.90
C VAL A 115 12.23 6.77 16.78
N TRP A 116 11.76 6.10 15.73
CA TRP A 116 12.08 4.69 15.49
C TRP A 116 13.57 4.49 15.20
N GLY A 117 14.18 5.34 14.38
CA GLY A 117 15.61 5.28 14.08
C GLY A 117 16.49 5.44 15.32
N ILE A 118 16.12 6.34 16.24
CA ILE A 118 16.83 6.50 17.53
C ILE A 118 16.73 5.22 18.35
N ILE A 119 15.51 4.68 18.53
CA ILE A 119 15.30 3.44 19.29
C ILE A 119 16.15 2.32 18.68
N ASN A 120 15.99 2.05 17.39
CA ASN A 120 16.69 0.98 16.67
C ASN A 120 18.22 1.10 16.78
N THR A 121 18.77 2.32 16.67
CA THR A 121 20.22 2.57 16.80
C THR A 121 20.77 2.14 18.15
N PHE A 122 20.00 2.34 19.24
CA PHE A 122 20.47 2.11 20.60
C PHE A 122 19.95 0.80 21.23
N THR A 123 19.07 0.06 20.56
CA THR A 123 18.55 -1.23 21.05
C THR A 123 18.97 -2.46 20.23
N GLU A 124 19.53 -2.29 19.02
CA GLU A 124 19.87 -3.43 18.16
C GLU A 124 21.00 -4.32 18.72
N HIS A 125 22.05 -3.71 19.28
CA HIS A 125 23.18 -4.46 19.82
C HIS A 125 22.91 -4.92 21.27
N HIS A 126 22.72 -6.22 21.45
CA HIS A 126 22.38 -6.86 22.73
C HIS A 126 23.61 -7.26 23.57
N GLY A 127 24.80 -6.80 23.21
CA GLY A 127 26.08 -7.12 23.85
C GLY A 127 26.88 -8.20 23.12
N GLY A 128 28.15 -8.36 23.51
CA GLY A 128 29.09 -9.29 22.88
C GLY A 128 29.89 -8.67 21.71
N PRO A 129 30.59 -9.49 20.90
CA PRO A 129 31.30 -9.02 19.71
C PRO A 129 30.32 -8.53 18.64
N TRP A 130 30.66 -7.44 17.96
CA TRP A 130 29.86 -6.93 16.83
C TRP A 130 29.87 -7.89 15.64
N THR A 131 28.69 -8.28 15.18
CA THR A 131 28.52 -9.02 13.92
C THR A 131 28.24 -8.06 12.75
N HIS A 132 28.37 -8.58 11.52
CA HIS A 132 28.02 -7.81 10.32
C HIS A 132 26.51 -7.46 10.28
N LYS A 133 25.66 -8.33 10.86
CA LYS A 133 24.22 -8.09 10.97
C LYS A 133 23.92 -6.93 11.91
N ASP A 134 24.51 -6.93 13.11
CA ASP A 134 24.34 -5.86 14.09
C ASP A 134 24.77 -4.51 13.50
N MET A 135 25.89 -4.49 12.79
CA MET A 135 26.39 -3.27 12.13
C MET A 135 25.43 -2.77 11.05
N GLN A 136 24.95 -3.64 10.15
CA GLN A 136 24.00 -3.26 9.10
C GLN A 136 22.69 -2.72 9.69
N HIS A 137 22.12 -3.41 10.69
CA HIS A 137 20.87 -3.01 11.33
C HIS A 137 21.03 -1.71 12.15
N THR A 138 22.13 -1.56 12.90
CA THR A 138 22.43 -0.33 13.64
C THR A 138 22.59 0.86 12.70
N MET A 139 23.34 0.70 11.59
CA MET A 139 23.51 1.76 10.59
C MET A 139 22.21 2.08 9.85
N MET A 140 21.30 1.12 9.67
CA MET A 140 19.94 1.39 9.18
C MET A 140 19.16 2.28 10.17
N GLY A 141 19.28 2.04 11.47
CA GLY A 141 18.77 2.93 12.51
C GLY A 141 19.35 4.35 12.40
N VAL A 142 20.67 4.48 12.19
CA VAL A 142 21.35 5.76 12.01
C VAL A 142 20.84 6.52 10.79
N LEU A 143 20.70 5.83 9.66
CA LEU A 143 20.10 6.38 8.44
C LEU A 143 18.69 6.92 8.70
N TRP A 144 17.86 6.15 9.43
CA TRP A 144 16.50 6.54 9.75
C TRP A 144 16.45 7.81 10.61
N TRP A 145 17.16 7.91 11.73
CA TRP A 145 17.03 9.13 12.54
C TRP A 145 17.71 10.35 11.93
N ALA A 146 18.87 10.19 11.28
CA ALA A 146 19.53 11.31 10.59
C ALA A 146 18.67 11.84 9.43
N GLY A 147 18.13 10.95 8.60
CA GLY A 147 17.21 11.30 7.52
C GLY A 147 15.87 11.85 8.04
N GLY A 148 15.33 11.27 9.12
CA GLY A 148 14.11 11.71 9.77
C GLY A 148 14.20 13.15 10.26
N MET A 149 15.31 13.53 10.91
CA MET A 149 15.55 14.93 11.31
C MET A 149 15.61 15.90 10.12
N LEU A 150 16.22 15.49 9.01
CA LEU A 150 16.19 16.28 7.77
C LEU A 150 14.76 16.42 7.22
N GLY A 151 13.99 15.34 7.24
CA GLY A 151 12.58 15.32 6.86
C GLY A 151 11.73 16.26 7.70
N LEU A 152 11.90 16.24 9.03
CA LEU A 152 11.29 17.18 9.97
C LEU A 152 11.66 18.63 9.63
N PHE A 153 12.95 18.91 9.36
CA PHE A 153 13.43 20.26 9.05
C PHE A 153 12.89 20.80 7.72
N LEU A 154 12.78 19.98 6.68
CA LEU A 154 12.24 20.38 5.38
C LEU A 154 10.72 20.53 5.39
N SER A 155 10.02 19.67 6.13
CA SER A 155 8.55 19.64 6.18
C SER A 155 7.91 20.75 7.03
N ARG A 156 8.72 21.61 7.68
CA ARG A 156 8.25 22.72 8.52
C ARG A 156 7.29 23.64 7.75
N LYS A 157 6.30 24.17 8.48
CA LYS A 157 5.22 25.02 7.95
C LYS A 157 4.35 24.30 6.89
N GLY A 158 4.14 23.00 7.04
CA GLY A 158 3.24 22.21 6.19
C GLY A 158 3.79 21.89 4.79
N ARG A 159 5.10 22.04 4.56
CA ARG A 159 5.73 21.75 3.27
C ARG A 159 5.81 20.24 3.04
N ARG A 160 5.58 19.79 1.80
CA ARG A 160 5.85 18.40 1.39
C ARG A 160 7.37 18.16 1.33
N SER A 161 7.79 16.90 1.39
CA SER A 161 9.20 16.51 1.36
C SER A 161 9.37 15.10 0.80
N PHE A 162 10.34 14.90 -0.09
CA PHE A 162 10.66 13.56 -0.62
C PHE A 162 11.41 12.68 0.40
N VAL A 163 11.91 13.24 1.51
CA VAL A 163 12.88 12.58 2.40
C VAL A 163 12.36 11.29 3.04
N PRO A 164 11.14 11.20 3.62
CA PRO A 164 10.61 9.93 4.12
C PRO A 164 10.63 8.83 3.07
N ALA A 165 10.24 9.15 1.83
CA ALA A 165 10.22 8.20 0.74
C ALA A 165 11.64 7.77 0.32
N ALA A 166 12.62 8.68 0.30
CA ALA A 166 14.01 8.35 0.02
C ALA A 166 14.62 7.41 1.08
N ILE A 167 14.25 7.57 2.36
CA ILE A 167 14.67 6.66 3.44
C ILE A 167 14.10 5.26 3.20
N ILE A 168 12.84 5.14 2.77
CA ILE A 168 12.23 3.86 2.38
C ILE A 168 12.96 3.24 1.16
N VAL A 169 13.34 4.03 0.15
CA VAL A 169 14.16 3.53 -0.98
C VAL A 169 15.51 2.99 -0.51
N MET A 170 16.25 3.75 0.30
CA MET A 170 17.57 3.32 0.81
C MET A 170 17.45 2.10 1.73
N THR A 171 16.36 1.99 2.50
CA THR A 171 16.04 0.80 3.30
C THR A 171 15.81 -0.41 2.39
N GLY A 172 14.99 -0.24 1.34
CA GLY A 172 14.72 -1.29 0.36
C GLY A 172 15.99 -1.78 -0.36
N TRP A 173 16.88 -0.86 -0.73
CA TRP A 173 18.19 -1.20 -1.30
C TRP A 173 19.01 -2.04 -0.32
N GLY A 174 19.18 -1.59 0.93
CA GLY A 174 19.97 -2.29 1.95
C GLY A 174 19.42 -3.70 2.24
N MET A 175 18.10 -3.84 2.33
CA MET A 175 17.45 -5.14 2.51
C MET A 175 17.56 -6.03 1.26
N SER A 176 17.58 -5.46 0.05
CA SER A 176 17.77 -6.24 -1.18
C SER A 176 19.17 -6.84 -1.33
N ALA A 177 20.16 -6.28 -0.63
CA ALA A 177 21.53 -6.78 -0.55
C ALA A 177 21.79 -7.62 0.72
N HIS A 178 20.79 -7.86 1.56
CA HIS A 178 20.95 -8.57 2.83
C HIS A 178 20.93 -10.10 2.62
N THR A 179 22.10 -10.72 2.66
CA THR A 179 22.28 -12.16 2.50
C THR A 179 21.79 -12.94 3.71
N GLN A 180 20.91 -13.92 3.50
CA GLN A 180 20.37 -14.80 4.54
C GLN A 180 21.00 -16.19 4.50
N SER A 181 20.80 -16.97 5.57
CA SER A 181 21.35 -18.33 5.68
C SER A 181 20.77 -19.34 4.68
N LEU A 182 19.61 -19.02 4.09
CA LEU A 182 18.89 -19.86 3.13
C LEU A 182 18.66 -19.09 1.83
N MET A 183 18.75 -19.78 0.68
CA MET A 183 18.64 -19.12 -0.63
C MET A 183 17.22 -18.57 -0.89
N ILE A 184 16.17 -19.32 -0.56
CA ILE A 184 14.79 -18.81 -0.63
C ILE A 184 14.63 -17.55 0.25
N SER A 185 15.18 -17.53 1.46
CA SER A 185 15.15 -16.35 2.35
C SER A 185 15.86 -15.14 1.77
N THR A 186 17.03 -15.34 1.16
CA THR A 186 17.75 -14.26 0.45
C THR A 186 16.91 -13.70 -0.71
N LYS A 187 16.19 -14.56 -1.44
CA LYS A 187 15.32 -14.12 -2.55
C LYS A 187 14.06 -13.41 -2.07
N ILE A 188 13.36 -13.90 -1.04
CA ILE A 188 12.17 -13.22 -0.49
C ILE A 188 12.55 -11.87 0.13
N HIS A 189 13.68 -11.78 0.87
CA HIS A 189 14.22 -10.51 1.35
C HIS A 189 14.57 -9.53 0.21
N ALA A 190 15.09 -10.03 -0.91
CA ALA A 190 15.31 -9.22 -2.10
C ALA A 190 13.99 -8.67 -2.68
N MET A 191 12.95 -9.49 -2.80
CA MET A 191 11.63 -9.06 -3.27
C MET A 191 10.99 -8.02 -2.33
N PHE A 192 11.13 -8.19 -1.02
CA PHE A 192 10.75 -7.16 -0.03
C PHE A 192 11.49 -5.84 -0.25
N GLY A 193 12.81 -5.90 -0.44
CA GLY A 193 13.63 -4.72 -0.74
C GLY A 193 13.20 -4.01 -2.03
N TYR A 194 12.87 -4.77 -3.08
CA TYR A 194 12.32 -4.24 -4.33
C TYR A 194 10.95 -3.59 -4.15
N ALA A 195 10.05 -4.18 -3.35
CA ALA A 195 8.75 -3.60 -3.04
C ALA A 195 8.89 -2.26 -2.28
N LEU A 196 9.81 -2.16 -1.31
CA LEU A 196 10.09 -0.89 -0.63
C LEU A 196 10.70 0.16 -1.56
N MET A 197 11.66 -0.21 -2.42
CA MET A 197 12.21 0.72 -3.42
C MET A 197 11.13 1.24 -4.36
N ALA A 198 10.28 0.35 -4.88
CA ALA A 198 9.16 0.74 -5.73
C ALA A 198 8.17 1.66 -4.98
N ALA A 199 7.80 1.34 -3.74
CA ALA A 199 6.91 2.17 -2.93
C ALA A 199 7.47 3.59 -2.70
N GLY A 200 8.77 3.68 -2.35
CA GLY A 200 9.46 4.94 -2.15
C GLY A 200 9.58 5.76 -3.44
N VAL A 201 9.95 5.13 -4.56
CA VAL A 201 10.01 5.80 -5.89
C VAL A 201 8.62 6.29 -6.31
N CYS A 202 7.57 5.47 -6.20
CA CYS A 202 6.20 5.90 -6.46
C CYS A 202 5.79 7.07 -5.55
N ARG A 203 6.20 7.09 -4.28
CA ARG A 203 5.88 8.22 -3.38
C ARG A 203 6.65 9.50 -3.73
N ILE A 204 7.89 9.40 -4.21
CA ILE A 204 8.64 10.56 -4.74
C ILE A 204 7.95 11.11 -6.00
N ILE A 205 7.55 10.23 -6.93
CA ILE A 205 6.81 10.61 -8.14
C ILE A 205 5.48 11.26 -7.76
N GLU A 206 4.75 10.71 -6.79
CA GLU A 206 3.51 11.28 -6.27
C GLU A 206 3.70 12.71 -5.76
N VAL A 207 4.66 12.94 -4.87
CA VAL A 207 4.87 14.25 -4.23
C VAL A 207 5.31 15.30 -5.27
N CYS A 208 6.32 14.99 -6.07
CA CYS A 208 6.96 15.98 -6.94
C CYS A 208 6.24 16.19 -8.28
N PHE A 209 5.65 15.13 -8.87
CA PHE A 209 5.10 15.18 -10.23
C PHE A 209 3.58 15.00 -10.30
N VAL A 210 2.96 14.20 -9.43
CA VAL A 210 1.50 14.06 -9.43
C VAL A 210 0.84 15.21 -8.67
N LEU A 211 1.38 15.55 -7.50
CA LEU A 211 0.82 16.57 -6.61
C LEU A 211 1.54 17.93 -6.70
N HIS A 212 2.69 18.03 -7.37
CA HIS A 212 3.47 19.28 -7.50
C HIS A 212 3.67 20.00 -6.16
N ASP A 213 4.13 19.26 -5.16
CA ASP A 213 4.32 19.70 -3.77
C ASP A 213 3.05 20.24 -3.07
N GLN A 214 1.85 20.03 -3.64
CA GLN A 214 0.58 20.36 -3.00
C GLN A 214 0.07 19.20 -2.11
N PRO A 215 -0.84 19.44 -1.17
CA PRO A 215 -1.60 18.38 -0.50
C PRO A 215 -2.49 17.61 -1.49
N THR A 216 -2.83 16.35 -1.18
CA THR A 216 -3.86 15.63 -1.94
C THR A 216 -5.22 16.35 -1.80
N PRO A 217 -5.93 16.65 -2.91
CA PRO A 217 -7.27 17.23 -2.84
C PRO A 217 -8.23 16.31 -2.06
N PRO A 218 -9.00 16.82 -1.08
CA PRO A 218 -9.87 15.99 -0.24
C PRO A 218 -10.92 15.24 -1.07
N GLY A 219 -10.94 13.90 -1.01
CA GLY A 219 -11.92 13.06 -1.71
C GLY A 219 -11.50 12.63 -3.13
N LEU A 220 -10.45 13.21 -3.71
CA LEU A 220 -9.98 12.86 -5.06
C LEU A 220 -8.69 12.02 -5.01
N ALA A 221 -8.83 10.77 -4.59
CA ALA A 221 -7.72 9.81 -4.53
C ALA A 221 -7.37 9.29 -5.94
N ARG A 222 -6.30 9.81 -6.55
CA ARG A 222 -5.90 9.40 -7.91
C ARG A 222 -5.35 7.97 -7.91
N VAL A 223 -5.56 7.23 -9.00
CA VAL A 223 -5.14 5.82 -9.15
C VAL A 223 -3.66 5.60 -8.80
N PHE A 224 -2.77 6.50 -9.25
CA PHE A 224 -1.33 6.42 -8.95
C PHE A 224 -1.01 6.48 -7.44
N GLN A 225 -1.82 7.18 -6.64
CA GLN A 225 -1.63 7.32 -5.19
C GLN A 225 -1.96 6.03 -4.42
N GLN A 226 -2.58 5.04 -5.09
CA GLN A 226 -2.80 3.70 -4.54
C GLN A 226 -1.52 2.83 -4.61
N LEU A 227 -0.54 3.17 -5.46
CA LEU A 227 0.69 2.38 -5.62
C LEU A 227 1.58 2.37 -4.37
N PRO A 228 1.94 3.51 -3.74
CA PRO A 228 2.77 3.48 -2.52
C PRO A 228 2.19 2.63 -1.37
N PRO A 229 0.91 2.79 -0.95
CA PRO A 229 0.37 1.97 0.13
C PRO A 229 0.18 0.51 -0.27
N TYR A 230 -0.19 0.18 -1.52
CA TYR A 230 -0.22 -1.22 -1.97
C TYR A 230 1.18 -1.87 -1.89
N LEU A 231 2.21 -1.20 -2.40
CA LEU A 231 3.58 -1.73 -2.40
C LEU A 231 4.16 -1.85 -0.97
N LEU A 232 3.73 -1.01 -0.03
CA LEU A 232 4.05 -1.16 1.40
C LEU A 232 3.31 -2.33 2.05
N THR A 233 2.06 -2.60 1.66
CA THR A 233 1.34 -3.81 2.10
C THR A 233 2.02 -5.07 1.56
N LEU A 234 2.41 -5.07 0.28
CA LEU A 234 3.18 -6.14 -0.34
C LEU A 234 4.52 -6.37 0.38
N GLY A 235 5.30 -5.31 0.57
CA GLY A 235 6.58 -5.39 1.30
C GLY A 235 6.40 -5.91 2.73
N GLY A 236 5.40 -5.40 3.46
CA GLY A 236 5.10 -5.87 4.80
C GLY A 236 4.62 -7.32 4.87
N THR A 237 3.93 -7.82 3.84
CA THR A 237 3.53 -9.23 3.71
C THR A 237 4.75 -10.12 3.51
N LEU A 238 5.59 -9.80 2.49
CA LEU A 238 6.84 -10.50 2.19
C LEU A 238 7.82 -10.51 3.37
N PHE A 239 7.91 -9.43 4.14
CA PHE A 239 8.80 -9.38 5.30
C PHE A 239 8.23 -10.14 6.51
N MET A 240 6.91 -10.23 6.63
CA MET A 240 6.27 -10.97 7.72
C MET A 240 6.37 -12.49 7.52
N SER A 241 6.23 -12.96 6.28
CA SER A 241 6.33 -14.37 5.89
C SER A 241 7.77 -14.91 5.90
N ALA A 242 8.78 -14.02 5.76
CA ALA A 242 10.19 -14.39 5.66
C ALA A 242 10.87 -14.88 6.96
N THR A 243 10.13 -15.49 7.90
CA THR A 243 10.73 -16.06 9.11
C THR A 243 11.60 -17.28 8.78
N ASP A 244 12.63 -17.52 9.61
CA ASP A 244 13.56 -18.64 9.42
C ASP A 244 12.83 -20.00 9.50
N GLU A 245 11.75 -20.09 10.28
CA GLU A 245 10.96 -21.32 10.43
C GLU A 245 10.01 -21.54 9.25
N GLU A 246 9.30 -20.49 8.80
CA GLU A 246 8.38 -20.57 7.64
C GLU A 246 9.12 -20.90 6.34
N LEU A 247 10.26 -20.26 6.12
CA LEU A 247 11.02 -20.45 4.88
C LEU A 247 11.82 -21.76 4.85
N ARG A 248 12.29 -22.27 5.99
CA ARG A 248 12.83 -23.64 6.06
C ARG A 248 11.74 -24.66 5.77
N HIS A 249 10.56 -24.50 6.37
CA HIS A 249 9.45 -25.40 6.11
C HIS A 249 9.04 -25.41 4.63
N ALA A 250 9.02 -24.24 3.96
CA ALA A 250 8.75 -24.13 2.53
C ALA A 250 9.83 -24.84 1.67
N ASP A 251 11.11 -24.65 1.99
CA ASP A 251 12.25 -25.28 1.31
C ASP A 251 12.23 -26.82 1.50
N ASP A 252 11.96 -27.30 2.72
CA ASP A 252 11.86 -28.72 3.09
C ASP A 252 10.74 -29.46 2.33
N VAL A 253 9.65 -28.77 1.96
CA VAL A 253 8.56 -29.34 1.13
C VAL A 253 8.72 -29.05 -0.37
N GLY A 254 9.81 -28.41 -0.78
CA GLY A 254 10.15 -28.15 -2.18
C GLY A 254 9.39 -26.98 -2.83
N ILE A 255 8.87 -26.04 -2.05
CA ILE A 255 8.27 -24.80 -2.58
C ILE A 255 9.39 -23.84 -2.96
N ASP A 256 9.44 -23.46 -4.24
CA ASP A 256 10.41 -22.48 -4.73
C ASP A 256 10.01 -21.03 -4.36
N TYR A 257 10.99 -20.13 -4.40
CA TYR A 257 10.81 -18.73 -3.98
C TYR A 257 9.82 -17.94 -4.86
N VAL A 258 9.59 -18.32 -6.13
CA VAL A 258 8.63 -17.65 -7.02
C VAL A 258 7.22 -18.09 -6.64
N SER A 259 6.99 -19.39 -6.45
CA SER A 259 5.71 -19.91 -5.96
C SER A 259 5.34 -19.31 -4.60
N TYR A 260 6.32 -19.21 -3.69
CA TYR A 260 6.14 -18.56 -2.38
C TYR A 260 5.82 -17.07 -2.52
N ALA A 261 6.56 -16.32 -3.36
CA ALA A 261 6.30 -14.91 -3.59
C ALA A 261 4.92 -14.66 -4.23
N LEU A 262 4.47 -15.51 -5.16
CA LEU A 262 3.14 -15.38 -5.79
C LEU A 262 1.99 -15.60 -4.79
N PHE A 263 2.20 -16.47 -3.78
CA PHE A 263 1.27 -16.60 -2.65
C PHE A 263 1.21 -15.29 -1.85
N ASP A 264 2.36 -14.73 -1.46
CA ASP A 264 2.44 -13.46 -0.72
C ASP A 264 1.87 -12.28 -1.51
N PHE A 265 2.08 -12.25 -2.83
CA PHE A 265 1.50 -11.23 -3.72
C PHE A 265 -0.03 -11.30 -3.67
N SER A 266 -0.58 -12.50 -3.81
CA SER A 266 -2.02 -12.76 -3.74
C SER A 266 -2.60 -12.38 -2.38
N LEU A 267 -1.90 -12.73 -1.29
CA LEU A 267 -2.27 -12.36 0.07
C LEU A 267 -2.23 -10.83 0.27
N SER A 268 -1.23 -10.15 -0.29
CA SER A 268 -1.11 -8.68 -0.19
C SER A 268 -2.27 -7.94 -0.87
N PHE A 269 -2.79 -8.45 -2.00
CA PHE A 269 -4.00 -7.91 -2.63
C PHE A 269 -5.23 -8.08 -1.73
N ILE A 270 -5.39 -9.23 -1.07
CA ILE A 270 -6.51 -9.47 -0.14
C ILE A 270 -6.40 -8.54 1.08
N ILE A 271 -5.20 -8.38 1.66
CA ILE A 271 -4.97 -7.45 2.78
C ILE A 271 -5.26 -6.00 2.34
N TYR A 272 -4.79 -5.60 1.16
CA TYR A 272 -5.02 -4.26 0.62
C TYR A 272 -6.51 -3.98 0.33
N LEU A 273 -7.24 -4.99 -0.18
CA LEU A 273 -8.68 -4.94 -0.37
C LEU A 273 -9.42 -4.77 0.97
N VAL A 274 -9.01 -5.50 2.01
CA VAL A 274 -9.60 -5.37 3.36
C VAL A 274 -9.33 -3.97 3.94
N ILE A 275 -8.09 -3.47 3.85
CA ILE A 275 -7.72 -2.11 4.30
C ILE A 275 -8.58 -1.06 3.57
N SER A 276 -8.59 -1.11 2.25
CA SER A 276 -9.32 -0.14 1.41
C SER A 276 -10.83 -0.23 1.62
N GLY A 277 -11.38 -1.44 1.71
CA GLY A 277 -12.79 -1.69 1.98
C GLY A 277 -13.23 -1.20 3.35
N LEU A 278 -12.42 -1.37 4.40
CA LEU A 278 -12.72 -0.85 5.74
C LEU A 278 -12.67 0.69 5.79
N VAL A 279 -11.70 1.32 5.13
CA VAL A 279 -11.62 2.79 5.05
C VAL A 279 -12.78 3.36 4.23
N HIS A 280 -13.12 2.75 3.10
CA HIS A 280 -14.26 3.14 2.29
C HIS A 280 -15.59 2.97 3.06
N LEU A 281 -15.80 1.83 3.73
CA LEU A 281 -16.96 1.58 4.59
C LEU A 281 -17.06 2.61 5.72
N TYR A 282 -15.95 3.00 6.34
CA TYR A 282 -15.94 4.06 7.34
C TYR A 282 -16.33 5.44 6.75
N ALA A 283 -15.89 5.74 5.53
CA ALA A 283 -16.18 6.98 4.84
C ALA A 283 -17.65 7.10 4.43
N THR A 284 -18.23 6.02 3.85
CA THR A 284 -19.56 6.03 3.23
C THR A 284 -20.71 5.64 4.18
N THR A 285 -20.46 5.33 5.45
CA THR A 285 -21.52 4.93 6.40
C THR A 285 -21.84 5.97 7.49
N GLY A 286 -23.08 5.92 7.97
CA GLY A 286 -23.58 6.68 9.11
C GLY A 286 -23.34 8.20 8.99
N ARG A 287 -22.81 8.80 10.07
CA ARG A 287 -22.57 10.26 10.15
C ARG A 287 -21.43 10.77 9.25
N ASN A 288 -20.65 9.87 8.64
CA ASN A 288 -19.53 10.22 7.78
C ASN A 288 -19.99 10.36 6.32
N ALA A 289 -20.95 9.53 5.89
CA ALA A 289 -21.49 9.48 4.54
C ALA A 289 -21.81 10.87 3.95
N ALA A 290 -22.59 11.68 4.67
CA ALA A 290 -22.97 13.02 4.21
C ALA A 290 -21.76 13.98 4.04
N LYS A 291 -20.74 13.85 4.90
CA LYS A 291 -19.50 14.65 4.81
C LYS A 291 -18.55 14.17 3.72
N TYR A 292 -18.64 12.90 3.35
CA TYR A 292 -17.88 12.31 2.26
C TYR A 292 -18.51 12.69 0.91
N ALA A 293 -19.83 12.57 0.79
CA ALA A 293 -20.58 13.02 -0.39
C ALA A 293 -20.40 14.52 -0.66
N GLU A 294 -20.36 15.38 0.37
CA GLU A 294 -20.03 16.81 0.24
C GLU A 294 -18.68 17.01 -0.47
N LEU A 295 -17.64 16.26 -0.09
CA LEU A 295 -16.31 16.36 -0.72
C LEU A 295 -16.34 15.90 -2.18
N ASP A 296 -17.00 14.77 -2.44
CA ASP A 296 -17.13 14.18 -3.78
C ASP A 296 -17.84 15.14 -4.75
N THR A 297 -18.95 15.76 -4.32
CA THR A 297 -19.70 16.73 -5.14
C THR A 297 -18.92 18.02 -5.45
N VAL A 298 -18.16 18.56 -4.49
CA VAL A 298 -17.33 19.75 -4.72
C VAL A 298 -16.20 19.47 -5.71
N ASN A 299 -15.69 18.24 -5.75
CA ASN A 299 -14.66 17.83 -6.69
C ASN A 299 -15.21 17.64 -8.11
N ALA A 300 -16.38 17.03 -8.28
CA ALA A 300 -17.02 16.87 -9.59
C ALA A 300 -17.27 18.22 -10.28
N ASP A 301 -17.63 19.25 -9.52
CA ASP A 301 -17.79 20.63 -10.00
C ASP A 301 -16.44 21.32 -10.27
N ALA A 302 -15.35 20.92 -9.58
CA ALA A 302 -14.01 21.45 -9.79
C ALA A 302 -13.24 20.79 -10.97
N GLU A 303 -13.55 19.54 -11.32
CA GLU A 303 -12.97 18.84 -12.47
C GLU A 303 -13.68 19.12 -13.81
N GLY A 304 -14.75 19.93 -13.80
CA GLY A 304 -15.34 20.44 -15.04
C GLY A 304 -16.14 19.41 -15.85
N TYR A 305 -16.66 18.36 -15.20
CA TYR A 305 -17.74 17.57 -15.81
C TYR A 305 -18.99 18.44 -15.88
N ALA A 306 -19.16 19.09 -17.03
CA ALA A 306 -20.30 19.94 -17.30
C ALA A 306 -21.60 19.15 -17.09
N LYS A 307 -22.28 19.41 -15.97
CA LYS A 307 -23.71 19.09 -15.82
C LYS A 307 -24.41 19.68 -17.04
N LEU A 308 -25.02 18.83 -17.86
CA LEU A 308 -25.84 19.29 -18.99
C LEU A 308 -26.91 20.22 -18.42
N ASN A 309 -26.76 21.52 -18.66
CA ASN A 309 -27.76 22.51 -18.28
C ASN A 309 -29.02 22.26 -19.10
N GLN A 310 -29.92 21.45 -18.55
CA GLN A 310 -31.33 21.48 -18.90
C GLN A 310 -31.86 22.84 -18.43
N ASN A 311 -31.72 23.87 -19.26
CA ASN A 311 -32.25 25.20 -19.01
C ASN A 311 -33.76 25.10 -18.74
N PRO A 312 -34.24 25.48 -17.54
CA PRO A 312 -35.63 25.86 -17.39
C PRO A 312 -35.83 27.30 -17.89
N HIS A 313 -37.06 27.62 -18.28
CA HIS A 313 -37.53 28.96 -18.73
C HIS A 313 -37.19 29.32 -20.20
N THR A 314 -38.07 29.99 -20.97
CA THR A 314 -39.36 30.62 -20.63
C THR A 314 -40.27 30.75 -21.86
N ASN A 315 -41.59 30.80 -21.65
CA ASN A 315 -42.56 31.22 -22.68
C ASN A 315 -42.32 32.68 -23.11
N GLY A 316 -42.36 32.98 -24.41
CA GLY A 316 -42.38 34.36 -24.90
C GLY A 316 -42.15 34.52 -26.41
N GLY A 317 -43.24 34.62 -27.18
CA GLY A 317 -43.25 35.09 -28.57
C GLY A 317 -44.64 35.62 -28.95
N PRO A 318 -44.87 36.15 -30.17
CA PRO A 318 -43.93 36.28 -31.29
C PRO A 318 -43.84 37.71 -31.88
N ARG A 319 -42.84 37.95 -32.75
CA ARG A 319 -42.92 38.97 -33.81
C ARG A 319 -42.09 38.54 -35.04
N GLU A 320 -42.67 38.72 -36.22
CA GLU A 320 -42.19 38.24 -37.54
C GLU A 320 -41.07 39.09 -38.20
N VAL A 321 -40.66 38.61 -39.39
CA VAL A 321 -39.96 39.26 -40.54
C VAL A 321 -38.44 39.02 -40.58
N LEU A 322 -37.78 38.57 -41.67
CA LEU A 322 -38.16 37.94 -42.98
C LEU A 322 -36.86 37.56 -43.76
N HIS A 323 -36.82 36.42 -44.47
CA HIS A 323 -35.83 35.99 -45.53
C HIS A 323 -34.30 36.03 -45.20
N ASP A 324 -33.46 35.11 -45.65
CA ASP A 324 -33.33 34.61 -47.04
C ASP A 324 -32.79 33.16 -47.14
N VAL A 325 -32.70 32.61 -48.36
CA VAL A 325 -32.59 31.18 -48.69
C VAL A 325 -31.14 30.66 -48.84
N GLY A 326 -30.92 29.40 -48.45
CA GLY A 326 -29.71 28.60 -48.75
C GLY A 326 -29.95 27.12 -48.41
N GLU A 327 -29.79 26.24 -49.40
CA GLU A 327 -30.28 24.85 -49.43
C GLU A 327 -29.40 23.82 -48.67
N GLU A 328 -30.08 22.82 -48.08
CA GLU A 328 -29.80 21.35 -48.10
C GLU A 328 -28.41 20.80 -47.65
N GLU A 329 -28.29 19.66 -46.94
CA GLU A 329 -29.27 18.71 -46.39
C GLU A 329 -28.74 17.99 -45.12
N ASP A 330 -29.59 17.19 -44.48
CA ASP A 330 -29.37 16.38 -43.28
C ASP A 330 -28.45 15.17 -43.53
N ASP A 331 -27.65 14.77 -42.53
CA ASP A 331 -27.38 13.35 -42.26
C ASP A 331 -26.71 13.10 -40.89
N GLY A 332 -27.18 12.08 -40.19
CA GLY A 332 -26.74 11.72 -38.84
C GLY A 332 -25.50 10.82 -38.77
N PRO A 333 -24.94 10.56 -37.56
CA PRO A 333 -23.74 9.74 -37.43
C PRO A 333 -24.05 8.25 -37.57
N GLU A 334 -23.65 7.64 -38.70
CA GLU A 334 -23.64 6.19 -38.87
C GLU A 334 -22.66 5.50 -37.91
N ALA A 335 -23.08 4.35 -37.37
CA ALA A 335 -22.25 3.48 -36.56
C ALA A 335 -21.49 2.47 -37.45
N TYR A 336 -20.17 2.41 -37.31
CA TYR A 336 -19.35 1.41 -38.01
C TYR A 336 -19.22 0.11 -37.17
N GLU A 337 -19.89 -0.94 -37.60
CA GLU A 337 -19.75 -2.30 -37.04
C GLU A 337 -18.48 -3.01 -37.55
N LEU A 338 -18.01 -3.99 -36.77
CA LEU A 338 -16.94 -4.91 -37.18
C LEU A 338 -17.40 -5.81 -38.34
N THR A 339 -16.72 -5.76 -39.49
CA THR A 339 -16.87 -6.78 -40.54
C THR A 339 -15.78 -7.84 -40.43
N ASP A 340 -16.20 -9.03 -40.00
CA ASP A 340 -15.44 -10.27 -40.16
C ASP A 340 -15.39 -10.68 -41.65
N ARG A 341 -14.33 -11.35 -42.11
CA ARG A 341 -14.19 -11.79 -43.50
C ARG A 341 -13.41 -13.10 -43.62
N GLY A 342 -14.12 -14.17 -43.98
CA GLY A 342 -13.53 -15.49 -44.26
C GLY A 342 -13.85 -16.02 -45.66
N SER A 343 -13.28 -17.20 -45.98
CA SER A 343 -13.39 -17.98 -47.24
C SER A 343 -12.66 -17.38 -48.47
N HIS A 344 -12.01 -18.11 -49.38
CA HIS A 344 -11.53 -19.52 -49.54
C HIS A 344 -10.19 -19.45 -50.34
N SER A 345 -9.33 -20.47 -50.56
CA SER A 345 -9.24 -21.92 -50.27
C SER A 345 -7.76 -22.23 -49.85
N GLY A 346 -7.22 -23.44 -49.65
CA GLY A 346 -7.66 -24.83 -49.78
C GLY A 346 -6.85 -25.61 -50.82
N ASP A 347 -5.73 -26.24 -50.42
CA ASP A 347 -5.42 -27.68 -50.62
C ASP A 347 -4.20 -28.13 -49.76
N SER A 348 -3.88 -29.42 -49.75
CA SER A 348 -2.90 -30.12 -48.92
C SER A 348 -1.42 -29.76 -49.11
N ASP A 349 -0.65 -29.71 -48.02
CA ASP A 349 0.38 -30.75 -47.78
C ASP A 349 0.96 -30.68 -46.35
N ALA A 350 1.21 -31.86 -45.76
CA ALA A 350 1.75 -31.98 -44.40
C ALA A 350 3.20 -32.46 -44.42
N VAL A 351 4.13 -31.63 -43.95
CA VAL A 351 5.53 -32.02 -43.72
C VAL A 351 5.96 -31.61 -42.32
N LYS A 352 6.22 -32.61 -41.46
CA LYS A 352 6.99 -32.43 -40.22
C LYS A 352 8.47 -32.44 -40.55
N ILE A 353 9.20 -31.40 -40.16
CA ILE A 353 10.65 -31.49 -39.90
C ILE A 353 10.90 -30.77 -38.58
N GLY A 354 11.47 -31.48 -37.61
CA GLY A 354 12.13 -30.88 -36.45
C GLY A 354 13.64 -30.80 -36.71
N GLY A 355 14.32 -29.93 -35.99
CA GLY A 355 15.77 -29.77 -36.07
C GLY A 355 16.21 -28.73 -35.05
N GLU A 356 17.11 -29.14 -34.16
CA GLU A 356 17.73 -28.31 -33.14
C GLU A 356 18.67 -27.27 -33.77
N ASP A 357 18.95 -26.18 -33.05
CA ASP A 357 20.21 -25.43 -33.17
C ASP A 357 20.49 -24.72 -31.82
N GLU A 358 21.18 -25.41 -30.93
CA GLU A 358 21.82 -24.79 -29.75
C GLU A 358 23.03 -23.96 -30.20
N VAL A 359 23.13 -22.72 -29.73
CA VAL A 359 24.33 -21.88 -29.98
C VAL A 359 25.33 -22.07 -28.85
N ASP A 360 26.23 -23.04 -29.04
CA ASP A 360 27.34 -23.34 -28.14
C ASP A 360 28.38 -22.20 -28.14
N TRP A 361 28.61 -21.62 -26.95
CA TRP A 361 29.59 -20.56 -26.73
C TRP A 361 30.73 -21.06 -25.83
N LEU A 362 31.72 -21.78 -26.39
CA LEU A 362 33.10 -21.79 -25.87
C LEU A 362 34.16 -22.43 -26.80
N ALA A 363 35.39 -21.91 -26.67
CA ALA A 363 36.68 -22.53 -27.02
C ALA A 363 37.14 -22.63 -28.51
N ARG A 364 37.90 -21.59 -28.93
CA ARG A 364 39.24 -21.63 -29.62
C ARG A 364 39.73 -20.18 -29.78
N GLY A 365 40.98 -19.77 -29.53
CA GLY A 365 42.16 -20.50 -29.08
C GLY A 365 43.46 -19.96 -29.68
N ALA A 366 43.99 -18.82 -29.21
CA ALA A 366 45.32 -18.30 -29.54
C ALA A 366 45.85 -17.42 -28.38
N ARG A 367 46.78 -17.90 -27.55
CA ARG A 367 48.25 -17.78 -27.68
C ARG A 367 48.76 -16.32 -27.77
N GLY A 368 49.32 -15.82 -26.67
CA GLY A 368 50.11 -14.58 -26.62
C GLY A 368 50.70 -14.33 -25.23
N GLN A 369 52.01 -14.11 -25.17
CA GLN A 369 52.86 -13.80 -24.00
C GLN A 369 52.23 -12.79 -23.00
N GLY A 370 52.48 -12.80 -21.69
CA GLY A 370 53.58 -13.43 -20.95
C GLY A 370 54.65 -12.42 -20.50
N VAL A 371 54.35 -11.58 -19.50
CA VAL A 371 55.32 -10.72 -18.79
C VAL A 371 54.98 -10.68 -17.29
N ARG A 372 55.99 -10.84 -16.43
CA ARG A 372 55.93 -10.50 -15.00
C ARG A 372 56.51 -9.10 -14.79
N LEU A 373 55.93 -8.34 -13.87
CA LEU A 373 56.65 -7.56 -12.84
C LEU A 373 55.79 -7.58 -11.56
#